data_AF-A0A169RYW3-F1
#
_entry.id   AF-A0A169RYW3-F1
#
_cell.length_a   1.000
_cell.length_b   1.000
_cell.length_c   1.000
_cell.angle_alpha   90.00
_cell.angle_beta   90.00
_cell.angle_gamma   90.00
#
_symmetry.space_group_name_H-M   'P 1'
#
loop_
_entity.id
_entity.type
_entity.pdbx_description
1 polymer ?
#
loop_
_entity_poly.entity_id
_entity_poly.type
_entity_poly.pdbx_seq_one_letter_code
_entity_poly.pdbx_strand_id
1 'polypeptide(L)'
;MRLVRRLVGVSAVMLLAIGVASPVAQAQVEDQFELVEEITDEQFADDGVDYVPNRNAPTVEEQLEDYETAHPEVVVEYHEQVNDSKDNVEELPLPKRDIVAGDMRSDVIELPEGVSKEKADQLEVAEARLNEGARLMATTGCEVMWPTGFSVCGRILDTYRQVGGQLSWLGPPKSNELTNPDGVGKRSEFFGGAIYWHPDTGAYAVTLDGLRQWGTLNWESGPLGYPTSGPMDTNYPLTQRQTFQGGDNYYNPLTGGAVWGDIKQRYEELGGSNHAIGIPITNELPSGTEYFYNNFSNGTIS
;
A
#
# COMPACT_ATOMS: atom_id res chain seq x y z
N MET A 1 57.14 44.08 4.59
CA MET A 1 57.35 42.67 4.18
C MET A 1 56.02 41.96 4.29
N ARG A 2 55.32 41.42 3.28
CA ARG A 2 55.38 41.30 1.81
C ARG A 2 53.92 41.50 1.36
N LEU A 3 53.60 42.41 0.43
CA LEU A 3 53.32 42.16 -1.00
C LEU A 3 52.39 40.95 -1.28
N VAL A 4 51.39 40.93 -2.17
CA VAL A 4 50.80 41.87 -3.14
C VAL A 4 49.53 41.21 -3.70
N ARG A 5 48.51 42.00 -4.08
CA ARG A 5 47.33 41.62 -4.90
C ARG A 5 47.69 40.88 -6.20
N ARG A 6 46.80 40.05 -6.74
CA ARG A 6 46.44 40.09 -8.18
C ARG A 6 45.12 39.37 -8.50
N LEU A 7 44.35 40.06 -9.34
CA LEU A 7 43.17 39.62 -10.08
C LEU A 7 43.53 38.75 -11.30
N VAL A 8 42.47 38.19 -11.90
CA VAL A 8 42.24 37.82 -13.32
C VAL A 8 42.36 36.33 -13.65
N GLY A 9 41.31 35.79 -14.26
CA GLY A 9 41.35 34.53 -14.99
C GLY A 9 39.97 34.01 -15.43
N VAL A 10 39.33 34.68 -16.37
CA VAL A 10 38.24 34.10 -17.18
C VAL A 10 38.83 32.98 -18.04
N SER A 11 38.24 31.80 -18.04
CA SER A 11 38.37 30.87 -19.17
C SER A 11 37.10 30.03 -19.31
N ALA A 12 36.32 30.40 -20.31
CA ALA A 12 35.26 29.60 -20.87
C ALA A 12 35.89 28.40 -21.62
N VAL A 13 35.31 27.21 -21.44
CA VAL A 13 35.37 26.15 -22.44
C VAL A 13 33.93 25.81 -22.81
N MET A 14 33.59 26.19 -24.02
CA MET A 14 32.39 25.82 -24.73
C MET A 14 32.64 24.48 -25.41
N LEU A 15 31.76 23.49 -25.18
CA LEU A 15 31.54 22.42 -26.16
C LEU A 15 30.04 22.12 -26.21
N LEU A 16 29.45 22.54 -27.33
CA LEU A 16 28.12 22.14 -27.78
C LEU A 16 28.09 20.64 -28.07
N ALA A 17 27.00 19.98 -27.66
CA ALA A 17 26.25 19.09 -28.54
C ALA A 17 24.80 18.98 -28.04
N ILE A 18 23.89 19.23 -28.99
CA ILE A 18 22.46 19.39 -28.84
C ILE A 18 21.80 18.02 -28.64
N GLY A 19 20.98 17.91 -27.60
CA GLY A 19 19.95 16.88 -27.47
C GLY A 19 18.71 17.55 -26.91
N VAL A 20 17.82 17.98 -27.80
CA VAL A 20 16.50 18.52 -27.47
C VAL A 20 15.70 17.45 -26.72
N ALA A 21 15.68 17.52 -25.40
CA ALA A 21 14.64 16.89 -24.61
C ALA A 21 13.35 17.69 -24.86
N SER A 22 12.35 17.05 -25.46
CA SER A 22 11.02 17.62 -25.69
C SER A 22 10.44 18.16 -24.37
N PRO A 23 9.81 19.35 -24.36
CA PRO A 23 9.32 19.99 -23.13
C PRO A 23 8.01 19.37 -22.58
N VAL A 24 7.73 18.10 -22.87
CA VAL A 24 6.50 17.40 -22.45
C VAL A 24 6.86 16.27 -21.50
N ALA A 25 7.48 16.61 -20.35
CA ALA A 25 7.71 15.67 -19.26
C ALA A 25 8.04 16.37 -17.93
N GLN A 26 7.45 17.55 -17.67
CA GLN A 26 7.70 18.31 -16.43
C GLN A 26 6.47 19.05 -15.89
N ALA A 27 5.27 18.58 -16.21
CA ALA A 27 4.06 19.11 -15.59
C ALA A 27 3.10 17.96 -15.27
N GLN A 28 2.61 17.98 -14.02
CA GLN A 28 1.43 17.28 -13.51
C GLN A 28 1.61 15.80 -13.10
N VAL A 29 2.27 15.58 -11.96
CA VAL A 29 1.82 14.60 -10.96
C VAL A 29 2.16 15.16 -9.58
N GLU A 30 1.60 16.31 -9.24
CA GLU A 30 1.78 16.93 -7.92
C GLU A 30 0.49 17.68 -7.57
N ASP A 31 -0.65 17.00 -7.68
CA ASP A 31 -1.95 17.51 -7.20
C ASP A 31 -3.02 16.38 -7.16
N GLN A 32 -2.84 15.39 -6.28
CA GLN A 32 -3.86 14.34 -6.02
C GLN A 32 -3.94 13.91 -4.54
N PHE A 33 -3.15 14.51 -3.63
CA PHE A 33 -3.43 14.41 -2.21
C PHE A 33 -3.94 15.77 -1.76
N GLU A 34 -5.26 15.92 -1.80
CA GLU A 34 -5.92 17.00 -1.07
C GLU A 34 -5.54 16.81 0.40
N LEU A 35 -4.67 17.69 0.89
CA LEU A 35 -4.24 17.76 2.28
C LEU A 35 -5.50 17.81 3.14
N VAL A 36 -5.74 16.71 3.85
CA VAL A 36 -6.66 16.66 4.99
C VAL A 36 -6.32 17.88 5.84
N GLU A 37 -7.31 18.74 6.11
CA GLU A 37 -7.14 19.93 6.95
C GLU A 37 -6.31 19.55 8.18
N GLU A 38 -5.26 20.34 8.41
CA GLU A 38 -4.32 20.19 9.52
C GLU A 38 -5.12 20.17 10.82
N ILE A 39 -5.37 18.97 11.36
CA ILE A 39 -5.91 18.81 12.70
C ILE A 39 -4.82 19.32 13.63
N THR A 40 -4.98 20.56 14.11
CA THR A 40 -4.06 21.16 15.06
C THR A 40 -4.06 20.37 16.37
N ASP A 41 -2.88 20.08 16.91
CA ASP A 41 -2.63 19.34 18.17
C ASP A 41 -3.48 19.79 19.38
N GLU A 42 -4.08 20.99 19.33
CA GLU A 42 -4.91 21.54 20.41
C GLU A 42 -6.32 20.93 20.53
N GLN A 43 -6.82 20.17 19.56
CA GLN A 43 -8.16 19.55 19.65
C GLN A 43 -8.19 18.19 20.37
N PHE A 44 -7.04 17.61 20.70
CA PHE A 44 -6.90 16.31 21.38
C PHE A 44 -6.11 16.40 22.69
N ALA A 45 -6.14 17.55 23.37
CA ALA A 45 -5.69 17.63 24.75
C ALA A 45 -6.61 16.77 25.63
N ASP A 46 -6.21 15.51 25.83
CA ASP A 46 -6.86 14.47 26.62
C ASP A 46 -6.85 14.84 28.12
N ASP A 47 -8.03 14.82 28.74
CA ASP A 47 -8.25 15.02 30.18
C ASP A 47 -7.87 13.78 31.01
N GLY A 48 -7.21 12.78 30.43
CA GLY A 48 -6.79 11.55 31.11
C GLY A 48 -7.97 10.71 31.58
N VAL A 49 -9.09 10.75 30.85
CA VAL A 49 -10.30 9.99 31.20
C VAL A 49 -10.21 8.63 30.53
N ASP A 50 -10.20 7.56 31.34
CA ASP A 50 -10.31 6.17 30.87
C ASP A 50 -11.41 6.07 29.80
N TYR A 51 -11.08 5.54 28.62
CA TYR A 51 -12.08 5.26 27.60
C TYR A 51 -13.09 4.25 28.16
N VAL A 52 -14.29 4.74 28.48
CA VAL A 52 -15.42 3.89 28.86
C VAL A 52 -16.33 3.76 27.64
N PRO A 53 -16.40 2.57 27.01
CA PRO A 53 -17.34 2.34 25.93
C PRO A 53 -18.75 2.72 26.36
N ASN A 54 -19.46 3.48 25.52
CA ASN A 54 -20.85 3.81 25.79
C ASN A 54 -21.68 2.52 25.77
N ARG A 55 -22.07 2.02 26.94
CA ARG A 55 -22.84 0.78 27.09
C ARG A 55 -24.20 0.77 26.39
N ASN A 56 -24.69 1.94 25.99
CA ASN A 56 -25.95 2.09 25.26
C ASN A 56 -25.76 2.26 23.75
N ALA A 57 -24.51 2.41 23.28
CA ALA A 57 -24.20 2.38 21.86
C ALA A 57 -23.89 0.93 21.43
N PRO A 58 -24.18 0.56 20.18
CA PRO A 58 -23.72 -0.71 19.62
C PRO A 58 -22.20 -0.82 19.76
N THR A 59 -21.74 -2.01 20.13
CA THR A 59 -20.31 -2.34 20.17
C THR A 59 -19.71 -2.31 18.77
N VAL A 60 -18.38 -2.21 18.68
CA VAL A 60 -17.68 -2.28 17.39
C VAL A 60 -17.97 -3.60 16.67
N GLU A 61 -18.10 -4.70 17.41
CA GLU A 61 -18.44 -6.01 16.87
C GLU A 61 -19.84 -6.00 16.22
N GLU A 62 -20.85 -5.54 16.95
CA GLU A 62 -22.22 -5.40 16.43
C GLU A 62 -22.29 -4.48 15.19
N GLN A 63 -21.52 -3.38 15.20
CA GLN A 63 -21.45 -2.48 14.04
C GLN A 63 -20.84 -3.16 12.82
N LEU A 64 -19.82 -4.01 13.00
CA LEU A 64 -19.19 -4.75 11.91
C LEU A 64 -20.10 -5.87 11.39
N GLU A 65 -20.86 -6.54 12.26
CA GLU A 65 -21.88 -7.54 11.85
C GLU A 65 -23.01 -6.90 11.03
N ASP A 66 -23.49 -5.73 11.45
CA ASP A 66 -24.48 -4.95 10.71
C ASP A 66 -23.92 -4.50 9.35
N TYR A 67 -22.65 -4.07 9.32
CA TYR A 67 -21.97 -3.66 8.09
C TYR A 67 -21.80 -4.84 7.12
N GLU A 68 -21.33 -5.99 7.59
CA GLU A 68 -21.22 -7.24 6.81
C GLU A 68 -22.57 -7.65 6.21
N THR A 69 -23.64 -7.56 7.00
CA THR A 69 -25.00 -7.88 6.52
C THR A 69 -25.46 -6.91 5.43
N ALA A 70 -25.11 -5.62 5.55
CA ALA A 70 -25.45 -4.59 4.58
C ALA A 70 -24.58 -4.63 3.32
N HIS A 71 -23.35 -5.14 3.43
CA HIS A 71 -22.30 -5.10 2.42
C HIS A 71 -21.67 -6.48 2.15
N PRO A 72 -22.45 -7.46 1.63
CA PRO A 72 -21.93 -8.80 1.35
C PRO A 72 -20.77 -8.80 0.33
N GLU A 73 -20.66 -7.76 -0.51
CA GLU A 73 -19.54 -7.56 -1.43
C GLU A 73 -18.20 -7.35 -0.69
N VAL A 74 -18.21 -6.65 0.45
CA VAL A 74 -17.00 -6.37 1.23
C VAL A 74 -16.48 -7.64 1.90
N VAL A 75 -17.38 -8.56 2.28
CA VAL A 75 -17.01 -9.87 2.84
C VAL A 75 -16.19 -10.68 1.83
N VAL A 76 -16.62 -10.69 0.57
CA VAL A 76 -15.90 -11.38 -0.51
C VAL A 76 -14.52 -10.75 -0.68
N GLU A 77 -14.44 -9.43 -0.76
CA GLU A 77 -13.18 -8.71 -0.90
C GLU A 77 -12.19 -9.03 0.24
N TYR A 78 -12.64 -8.94 1.50
CA TYR A 78 -11.80 -9.23 2.66
C TYR A 78 -11.34 -10.70 2.70
N HIS A 79 -12.19 -11.64 2.29
CA HIS A 79 -11.81 -13.05 2.21
C HIS A 79 -10.77 -13.33 1.12
N GLU A 80 -10.88 -12.64 -0.02
CA GLU A 80 -9.91 -12.75 -1.12
C GLU A 80 -8.54 -12.16 -0.76
N GLN A 81 -8.51 -11.10 0.06
CA GLN A 81 -7.28 -10.45 0.50
C GLN A 81 -6.38 -11.37 1.35
N VAL A 82 -6.97 -12.32 2.11
CA VAL A 82 -6.23 -13.24 2.99
C VAL A 82 -5.95 -14.58 2.32
N ASN A 83 -6.85 -15.05 1.45
CA ASN A 83 -6.64 -16.29 0.71
C ASN A 83 -5.86 -16.02 -0.58
N ASP A 84 -4.53 -15.86 -0.44
CA ASP A 84 -3.55 -15.74 -1.54
C ASP A 84 -4.01 -16.57 -2.75
N SER A 85 -4.49 -15.87 -3.79
CA SER A 85 -5.54 -16.34 -4.71
C SER A 85 -5.04 -17.30 -5.79
N LYS A 86 -4.31 -18.35 -5.41
CA LYS A 86 -3.87 -19.37 -6.38
C LYS A 86 -5.04 -20.14 -7.00
N ASP A 87 -6.19 -20.16 -6.35
CA ASP A 87 -7.35 -20.95 -6.77
C ASP A 87 -8.38 -20.17 -7.62
N ASN A 88 -8.26 -18.83 -7.71
CA ASN A 88 -9.18 -17.96 -8.46
C ASN A 88 -8.48 -17.17 -9.58
N VAL A 89 -7.43 -17.73 -10.20
CA VAL A 89 -6.83 -17.08 -11.37
C VAL A 89 -7.70 -17.38 -12.59
N GLU A 90 -8.72 -16.55 -12.83
CA GLU A 90 -9.27 -16.43 -14.19
C GLU A 90 -8.08 -16.18 -15.13
N GLU A 91 -7.90 -16.93 -16.21
CA GLU A 91 -6.77 -16.67 -17.11
C GLU A 91 -7.16 -15.55 -18.07
N LEU A 92 -6.34 -14.49 -18.15
CA LEU A 92 -6.54 -13.47 -19.18
C LEU A 92 -6.63 -14.15 -20.57
N PRO A 93 -7.57 -13.72 -21.43
CA PRO A 93 -7.60 -14.16 -22.81
C PRO A 93 -6.21 -14.02 -23.46
N LEU A 94 -5.82 -14.92 -24.37
CA LEU A 94 -4.52 -14.81 -25.02
C LEU A 94 -4.38 -13.47 -25.76
N PRO A 95 -3.19 -12.82 -25.71
CA PRO A 95 -3.02 -11.50 -26.28
C PRO A 95 -3.01 -11.59 -27.81
N LYS A 96 -3.64 -10.63 -28.47
CA LYS A 96 -3.75 -10.59 -29.94
C LYS A 96 -2.62 -9.80 -30.57
N ARG A 97 -2.15 -10.25 -31.75
CA ARG A 97 -1.03 -9.61 -32.48
C ARG A 97 -1.42 -8.36 -33.24
N ASP A 98 -2.71 -8.14 -33.45
CA ASP A 98 -3.28 -7.00 -34.15
C ASP A 98 -4.54 -6.55 -33.41
N ILE A 99 -4.89 -5.27 -33.54
CA ILE A 99 -6.12 -4.74 -32.93
C ILE A 99 -7.32 -5.32 -33.67
N VAL A 100 -8.13 -6.12 -32.98
CA VAL A 100 -9.37 -6.70 -33.48
C VAL A 100 -10.54 -6.06 -32.74
N ALA A 101 -11.29 -5.21 -33.43
CA ALA A 101 -12.40 -4.47 -32.83
C ALA A 101 -13.44 -5.42 -32.20
N GLY A 102 -13.77 -5.23 -30.92
CA GLY A 102 -14.76 -6.03 -30.19
C GLY A 102 -14.22 -7.37 -29.67
N ASP A 103 -12.92 -7.64 -29.83
CA ASP A 103 -12.28 -8.87 -29.39
C ASP A 103 -10.95 -8.59 -28.66
N MET A 104 -10.65 -7.34 -28.28
CA MET A 104 -9.48 -7.07 -27.42
C MET A 104 -9.79 -7.46 -25.97
N ARG A 105 -8.76 -7.70 -25.13
CA ARG A 105 -8.99 -7.93 -23.69
C ARG A 105 -9.78 -6.79 -23.04
N SER A 106 -9.52 -5.57 -23.48
CA SER A 106 -10.25 -4.36 -23.05
C SER A 106 -11.71 -4.27 -23.55
N ASP A 107 -12.16 -5.17 -24.43
CA ASP A 107 -13.58 -5.33 -24.80
C ASP A 107 -14.32 -6.31 -23.89
N VAL A 108 -13.58 -7.19 -23.20
CA VAL A 108 -14.13 -8.31 -22.43
C VAL A 108 -13.99 -8.07 -20.92
N ILE A 109 -12.95 -7.32 -20.52
CA ILE A 109 -12.58 -7.06 -19.14
C ILE A 109 -12.66 -5.56 -18.88
N GLU A 110 -13.24 -5.21 -17.74
CA GLU A 110 -13.31 -3.83 -17.28
C GLU A 110 -11.91 -3.28 -17.00
N LEU A 111 -11.64 -2.07 -17.48
CA LEU A 111 -10.36 -1.42 -17.28
C LEU A 111 -10.37 -0.59 -15.99
N PRO A 112 -9.25 -0.56 -15.25
CA PRO A 112 -9.12 0.34 -14.10
C PRO A 112 -9.32 1.80 -14.50
N GLU A 113 -9.76 2.61 -13.53
CA GLU A 113 -9.91 4.05 -13.73
C GLU A 113 -8.60 4.70 -14.23
N GLY A 114 -8.73 5.60 -15.20
CA GLY A 114 -7.59 6.31 -15.83
C GLY A 114 -6.85 5.51 -16.90
N VAL A 115 -7.20 4.24 -17.14
CA VAL A 115 -6.61 3.43 -18.21
C VAL A 115 -7.47 3.50 -19.47
N SER A 116 -6.94 4.06 -20.56
CA SER A 116 -7.69 4.13 -21.83
C SER A 116 -7.71 2.78 -22.55
N LYS A 117 -8.83 2.51 -23.24
CA LYS A 117 -9.00 1.33 -24.08
C LYS A 117 -7.91 1.23 -25.15
N GLU A 118 -7.61 2.33 -25.83
CA GLU A 118 -6.60 2.37 -26.89
C GLU A 118 -5.22 2.02 -26.36
N LYS A 119 -4.89 2.46 -25.13
CA LYS A 119 -3.62 2.14 -24.49
C LYS A 119 -3.54 0.65 -24.13
N ALA A 120 -4.61 0.10 -23.55
CA ALA A 120 -4.70 -1.31 -23.22
C ALA A 120 -4.55 -2.20 -24.48
N ASP A 121 -5.20 -1.83 -25.59
CA ASP A 121 -5.13 -2.57 -26.86
C ASP A 121 -3.72 -2.55 -27.45
N GLN A 122 -3.06 -1.40 -27.40
CA GLN A 122 -1.68 -1.26 -27.86
C GLN A 122 -0.71 -2.10 -27.01
N LEU A 123 -0.93 -2.18 -25.70
CA LEU A 123 -0.11 -2.99 -24.80
C LEU A 123 -0.33 -4.49 -25.00
N GLU A 124 -1.57 -4.92 -25.22
CA GLU A 124 -1.86 -6.32 -25.57
C GLU A 124 -1.15 -6.72 -26.87
N VAL A 125 -1.23 -5.88 -27.90
CA VAL A 125 -0.53 -6.10 -29.17
C VAL A 125 0.98 -6.11 -28.99
N ALA A 126 1.51 -5.24 -28.14
CA ALA A 126 2.94 -5.24 -27.80
C ALA A 126 3.35 -6.55 -27.11
N GLU A 127 2.60 -7.01 -26.11
CA GLU A 127 2.82 -8.29 -25.41
C GLU A 127 2.84 -9.47 -26.40
N ALA A 128 1.82 -9.58 -27.26
CA ALA A 128 1.72 -10.65 -28.24
C ALA A 128 2.87 -10.68 -29.25
N ARG A 129 3.42 -9.51 -29.58
CA ARG A 129 4.55 -9.37 -30.52
C ARG A 129 5.91 -9.61 -29.86
N LEU A 130 6.05 -9.30 -28.56
CA LEU A 130 7.28 -9.53 -27.79
C LEU A 130 7.49 -11.01 -27.45
N ASN A 131 6.42 -11.78 -27.29
CA ASN A 131 6.45 -13.23 -27.04
C ASN A 131 7.10 -14.06 -28.18
N GLU A 132 7.47 -13.46 -29.31
CA GLU A 132 8.09 -14.14 -30.46
C GLU A 132 9.63 -14.02 -30.57
N GLY A 133 10.32 -13.68 -29.47
CA GLY A 133 11.80 -13.79 -29.41
C GLY A 133 12.52 -12.58 -28.83
N ALA A 134 11.80 -11.69 -28.15
CA ALA A 134 12.33 -10.43 -27.67
C ALA A 134 11.85 -10.15 -26.24
N ARG A 135 12.46 -10.82 -25.25
CA ARG A 135 12.73 -10.22 -23.92
C ARG A 135 13.69 -9.01 -24.03
N LEU A 136 13.58 -8.23 -25.10
CA LEU A 136 14.39 -7.06 -25.35
C LEU A 136 13.79 -5.94 -24.50
N MET A 137 14.53 -5.55 -23.46
CA MET A 137 14.26 -4.47 -22.50
C MET A 137 13.57 -4.83 -21.17
N ALA A 138 13.28 -6.10 -20.88
CA ALA A 138 13.18 -6.49 -19.48
C ALA A 138 14.59 -6.43 -18.90
N THR A 139 14.92 -5.38 -18.14
CA THR A 139 15.99 -5.49 -17.13
C THR A 139 15.79 -6.83 -16.44
N THR A 140 16.84 -7.65 -16.36
CA THR A 140 16.74 -9.02 -15.85
C THR A 140 15.95 -9.03 -14.54
N GLY A 141 14.73 -9.59 -14.56
CA GLY A 141 13.82 -9.62 -13.40
C GLY A 141 12.64 -8.64 -13.40
N CYS A 142 12.35 -7.91 -14.48
CA CYS A 142 11.18 -7.02 -14.59
C CYS A 142 10.19 -7.45 -15.68
N GLU A 143 8.90 -7.18 -15.47
CA GLU A 143 7.82 -7.46 -16.42
C GLU A 143 6.87 -6.27 -16.56
N VAL A 144 6.61 -5.87 -17.80
CA VAL A 144 5.64 -4.82 -18.15
C VAL A 144 4.25 -5.44 -18.12
N MET A 145 3.35 -4.87 -17.32
CA MET A 145 2.02 -5.42 -17.08
C MET A 145 0.95 -4.74 -17.93
N TRP A 146 0.05 -5.54 -18.48
CA TRP A 146 -1.22 -5.06 -19.02
C TRP A 146 -2.20 -4.78 -17.84
N PRO A 147 -3.15 -3.83 -17.95
CA PRO A 147 -3.37 -2.87 -19.03
C PRO A 147 -2.61 -1.54 -18.82
N THR A 148 -1.84 -1.40 -17.74
CA THR A 148 -1.30 -0.10 -17.31
C THR A 148 0.05 0.24 -17.94
N GLY A 149 0.83 -0.77 -18.29
CA GLY A 149 2.16 -0.63 -18.87
C GLY A 149 3.27 -0.33 -17.86
N PHE A 150 2.98 -0.39 -16.55
CA PHE A 150 4.01 -0.30 -15.52
C PHE A 150 4.80 -1.60 -15.41
N SER A 151 6.06 -1.48 -15.00
CA SER A 151 6.95 -2.63 -14.79
C SER A 151 6.99 -3.02 -13.32
N VAL A 152 6.78 -4.30 -13.05
CA VAL A 152 6.94 -4.91 -11.72
C VAL A 152 8.20 -5.77 -11.73
N CYS A 153 9.06 -5.63 -10.71
CA CYS A 153 10.41 -6.17 -10.71
C CYS A 153 10.74 -7.02 -9.48
N GLY A 154 11.72 -7.90 -9.63
CA GLY A 154 12.43 -8.55 -8.52
C GLY A 154 11.52 -9.24 -7.50
N ARG A 155 11.82 -9.02 -6.21
CA ARG A 155 11.06 -9.63 -5.10
C ARG A 155 9.61 -9.17 -5.04
N ILE A 156 9.34 -7.94 -5.48
CA ILE A 156 7.98 -7.43 -5.59
C ILE A 156 7.20 -8.21 -6.66
N LEU A 157 7.81 -8.48 -7.81
CA LEU A 157 7.21 -9.33 -8.86
C LEU A 157 6.97 -10.76 -8.36
N ASP A 158 7.91 -11.33 -7.59
CA ASP A 158 7.76 -12.66 -7.01
C ASP A 158 6.55 -12.72 -6.06
N THR A 159 6.39 -11.73 -5.18
CA THR A 159 5.23 -11.65 -4.27
C THR A 159 3.95 -11.36 -5.05
N TYR A 160 3.98 -10.47 -6.03
CA TYR A 160 2.83 -10.15 -6.87
C TYR A 160 2.24 -11.40 -7.53
N ARG A 161 3.11 -12.29 -8.03
CA ARG A 161 2.68 -13.59 -8.59
C ARG A 161 2.15 -14.56 -7.54
N GLN A 162 2.72 -14.55 -6.35
CA GLN A 162 2.27 -15.43 -5.26
C GLN A 162 0.86 -15.11 -4.80
N VAL A 163 0.49 -13.82 -4.78
CA VAL A 163 -0.85 -13.36 -4.41
C VAL A 163 -1.87 -13.45 -5.56
N GLY A 164 -1.46 -13.87 -6.76
CA GLY A 164 -2.34 -14.07 -7.93
C GLY A 164 -2.22 -13.03 -9.04
N GLY A 165 -1.37 -12.02 -8.89
CA GLY A 165 -1.05 -11.05 -9.93
C GLY A 165 -2.21 -10.11 -10.24
N GLN A 166 -2.34 -9.72 -11.51
CA GLN A 166 -3.28 -8.67 -11.96
C GLN A 166 -4.77 -9.02 -11.81
N LEU A 167 -5.07 -10.28 -11.53
CA LEU A 167 -6.43 -10.79 -11.36
C LEU A 167 -6.73 -11.18 -9.92
N SER A 168 -5.76 -10.97 -9.01
CA SER A 168 -6.02 -11.00 -7.57
C SER A 168 -6.67 -9.71 -7.10
N TRP A 169 -7.07 -9.69 -5.83
CA TRP A 169 -7.52 -8.49 -5.10
C TRP A 169 -6.57 -7.29 -5.25
N LEU A 170 -5.28 -7.52 -5.49
CA LEU A 170 -4.29 -6.46 -5.62
C LEU A 170 -4.42 -5.72 -6.97
N GLY A 171 -4.89 -6.41 -8.02
CA GLY A 171 -5.12 -5.83 -9.34
C GLY A 171 -3.85 -5.43 -10.09
N PRO A 172 -3.98 -4.68 -11.21
CA PRO A 172 -2.84 -4.25 -12.01
C PRO A 172 -2.00 -3.16 -11.29
N PRO A 173 -0.71 -2.99 -11.67
CA PRO A 173 0.15 -1.99 -11.05
C PRO A 173 -0.25 -0.56 -11.45
N LYS A 174 -0.08 0.38 -10.52
CA LYS A 174 -0.24 1.84 -10.66
C LYS A 174 1.09 2.59 -10.76
N SER A 175 2.20 1.94 -10.45
CA SER A 175 3.53 2.53 -10.53
C SER A 175 4.59 1.50 -10.90
N ASN A 176 5.75 1.99 -11.36
CA ASN A 176 6.98 1.20 -11.36
C ASN A 176 7.49 1.04 -9.92
N GLU A 177 8.57 0.28 -9.71
CA GLU A 177 9.25 0.23 -8.42
C GLU A 177 9.75 1.62 -7.98
N LEU A 178 9.30 2.05 -6.80
CA LEU A 178 9.69 3.27 -6.11
C LEU A 178 10.67 2.94 -4.99
N THR A 179 11.53 3.91 -4.65
CA THR A 179 12.39 3.83 -3.46
C THR A 179 11.73 4.56 -2.31
N ASN A 180 11.66 3.91 -1.16
CA ASN A 180 11.09 4.47 0.06
C ASN A 180 12.02 5.55 0.66
N PRO A 181 11.51 6.44 1.55
CA PRO A 181 12.27 7.57 2.10
C PRO A 181 13.53 7.18 2.88
N ASP A 182 13.61 5.94 3.39
CA ASP A 182 14.81 5.41 4.04
C ASP A 182 15.98 5.15 3.06
N GLY A 183 15.73 5.22 1.75
CA GLY A 183 16.70 4.98 0.69
C GLY A 183 17.04 3.49 0.47
N VAL A 184 16.42 2.58 1.22
CA VAL A 184 16.71 1.14 1.20
C VAL A 184 15.53 0.36 0.67
N GLY A 185 14.36 0.51 1.31
CA GLY A 185 13.19 -0.25 0.91
C GLY A 185 12.63 0.20 -0.43
N LYS A 186 11.84 -0.69 -1.01
CA LYS A 186 11.18 -0.50 -2.29
C LYS A 186 9.69 -0.73 -2.14
N ARG A 187 8.91 -0.11 -3.01
CA ARG A 187 7.49 -0.42 -3.15
C ARG A 187 7.02 -0.32 -4.58
N SER A 188 5.99 -1.07 -4.92
CA SER A 188 5.15 -0.81 -6.09
C SER A 188 3.71 -0.70 -5.62
N GLU A 189 2.99 0.23 -6.25
CA GLU A 189 1.59 0.51 -5.93
C GLU A 189 0.72 -0.20 -6.97
N PHE A 190 -0.44 -0.66 -6.53
CA PHE A 190 -1.44 -1.39 -7.31
C PHE A 190 -2.82 -0.81 -7.00
N PHE A 191 -3.83 -1.14 -7.81
CA PHE A 191 -5.17 -0.62 -7.59
C PHE A 191 -5.79 -1.09 -6.27
N GLY A 192 -5.51 -2.33 -5.84
CA GLY A 192 -6.00 -2.89 -4.57
C GLY A 192 -5.04 -2.75 -3.38
N GLY A 193 -3.91 -2.05 -3.52
CA GLY A 193 -2.95 -1.93 -2.42
C GLY A 193 -1.53 -1.60 -2.87
N ALA A 194 -0.55 -2.10 -2.12
CA ALA A 194 0.87 -1.98 -2.46
C ALA A 194 1.62 -3.23 -2.05
N ILE A 195 2.77 -3.47 -2.68
CA ILE A 195 3.75 -4.44 -2.16
C ILE A 195 4.96 -3.65 -1.71
N TYR A 196 5.31 -3.81 -0.44
CA TYR A 196 6.51 -3.24 0.17
C TYR A 196 7.59 -4.30 0.29
N TRP A 197 8.83 -3.93 0.01
CA TRP A 197 10.00 -4.77 0.16
C TRP A 197 11.10 -4.09 0.98
N HIS A 198 11.71 -4.83 1.89
CA HIS A 198 12.95 -4.45 2.57
C HIS A 198 13.88 -5.67 2.65
N PRO A 199 15.22 -5.51 2.59
CA PRO A 199 16.15 -6.64 2.69
C PRO A 199 16.00 -7.46 3.99
N ASP A 200 15.61 -6.82 5.08
CA ASP A 200 15.48 -7.48 6.39
C ASP A 200 14.15 -8.21 6.59
N THR A 201 13.10 -7.84 5.86
CA THR A 201 11.76 -8.43 6.03
C THR A 201 11.33 -9.29 4.86
N GLY A 202 11.69 -8.92 3.62
CA GLY A 202 11.14 -9.52 2.41
C GLY A 202 10.07 -8.62 1.78
N ALA A 203 9.31 -9.19 0.82
CA ALA A 203 8.26 -8.47 0.09
C ALA A 203 6.87 -8.96 0.50
N TYR A 204 6.01 -8.04 0.93
CA TYR A 204 4.64 -8.37 1.36
C TYR A 204 3.62 -7.38 0.80
N ALA A 205 2.46 -7.91 0.44
CA ALA A 205 1.32 -7.13 0.02
C ALA A 205 0.63 -6.48 1.23
N VAL A 206 0.15 -5.26 1.06
CA VAL A 206 -0.59 -4.46 2.04
C VAL A 206 -1.85 -3.99 1.33
N THR A 207 -3.02 -4.21 1.93
CA THR A 207 -4.32 -3.81 1.38
C THR A 207 -4.48 -2.29 1.40
N LEU A 208 -5.49 -1.74 0.68
CA LEU A 208 -5.79 -0.31 0.76
C LEU A 208 -6.16 0.14 2.19
N ASP A 209 -6.99 -0.62 2.89
CA ASP A 209 -7.39 -0.28 4.26
C ASP A 209 -6.22 -0.39 5.23
N GLY A 210 -5.37 -1.42 5.06
CA GLY A 210 -4.13 -1.56 5.81
C GLY A 210 -3.16 -0.42 5.56
N LEU A 211 -3.00 0.02 4.31
CA LEU A 211 -2.18 1.19 3.94
C LEU A 211 -2.72 2.49 4.54
N ARG A 212 -4.05 2.66 4.56
CA ARG A 212 -4.69 3.85 5.14
C ARG A 212 -4.42 3.92 6.64
N GLN A 213 -4.61 2.82 7.35
CA GLN A 213 -4.33 2.77 8.78
C GLN A 213 -2.83 2.95 9.07
N TRP A 214 -1.96 2.19 8.41
CA TRP A 214 -0.52 2.29 8.61
C TRP A 214 0.04 3.68 8.22
N GLY A 215 -0.61 4.36 7.27
CA GLY A 215 -0.29 5.73 6.90
C GLY A 215 -0.52 6.76 8.00
N THR A 216 -1.48 6.52 8.91
CA THR A 216 -1.65 7.35 10.11
C THR A 216 -0.44 7.30 11.05
N LEU A 217 0.42 6.29 10.88
CA LEU A 217 1.66 6.09 11.61
C LEU A 217 2.90 6.44 10.78
N ASN A 218 2.75 7.17 9.66
CA ASN A 218 3.85 7.54 8.78
C ASN A 218 4.55 6.34 8.10
N TRP A 219 3.77 5.30 7.79
CA TRP A 219 4.20 4.09 7.09
C TRP A 219 5.53 3.51 7.61
N GLU A 220 6.50 3.22 6.73
CA GLU A 220 7.78 2.59 7.05
C GLU A 220 8.71 3.49 7.87
N SER A 221 8.43 4.80 7.88
CA SER A 221 9.13 5.76 8.73
C SER A 221 8.54 5.82 10.14
N GLY A 222 7.44 5.11 10.37
CA GLY A 222 6.72 4.98 11.62
C GLY A 222 7.25 3.94 12.59
N PRO A 223 6.59 3.80 13.76
CA PRO A 223 6.97 2.82 14.78
C PRO A 223 6.84 1.36 14.31
N LEU A 224 5.97 1.08 13.33
CA LEU A 224 5.76 -0.28 12.85
C LEU A 224 6.89 -0.76 11.92
N GLY A 225 7.56 0.14 11.19
CA GLY A 225 8.53 -0.25 10.16
C GLY A 225 7.89 -1.02 9.01
N TYR A 226 8.58 -1.99 8.43
CA TYR A 226 8.11 -2.76 7.26
C TYR A 226 7.22 -3.95 7.61
N PRO A 227 6.31 -4.37 6.70
CA PRO A 227 5.53 -5.58 6.90
C PRO A 227 6.42 -6.84 6.91
N THR A 228 6.02 -7.83 7.70
CA THR A 228 6.66 -9.15 7.83
C THR A 228 5.70 -10.31 7.54
N SER A 229 4.45 -10.00 7.21
CA SER A 229 3.42 -10.96 6.78
C SER A 229 2.53 -10.33 5.71
N GLY A 230 1.73 -11.15 5.02
CA GLY A 230 0.53 -10.66 4.33
C GLY A 230 -0.60 -10.32 5.33
N PRO A 231 -1.76 -9.86 4.82
CA PRO A 231 -2.99 -9.75 5.58
C PRO A 231 -3.42 -11.09 6.17
N MET A 232 -3.98 -11.07 7.38
CA MET A 232 -4.50 -12.25 8.07
C MET A 232 -5.85 -11.92 8.70
N ASP A 233 -6.79 -12.85 8.63
CA ASP A 233 -8.06 -12.70 9.34
C ASP A 233 -7.87 -12.74 10.86
N THR A 234 -8.74 -12.01 11.55
CA THR A 234 -8.91 -12.14 13.01
C THR A 234 -10.23 -12.87 13.31
N ASN A 235 -10.52 -13.05 14.60
CA ASN A 235 -11.81 -13.56 15.07
C ASN A 235 -12.91 -12.48 15.13
N TYR A 236 -12.63 -11.24 14.70
CA TYR A 236 -13.61 -10.16 14.63
C TYR A 236 -14.14 -10.02 13.19
N PRO A 237 -15.44 -9.71 13.01
CA PRO A 237 -16.03 -9.54 11.68
C PRO A 237 -15.27 -8.51 10.85
N LEU A 238 -15.02 -8.81 9.58
CA LEU A 238 -14.32 -7.95 8.62
C LEU A 238 -13.02 -7.32 9.15
N THR A 239 -12.36 -7.94 10.12
CA THR A 239 -11.15 -7.37 10.73
C THR A 239 -9.95 -8.19 10.37
N GLN A 240 -9.02 -7.54 9.67
CA GLN A 240 -7.73 -8.11 9.35
C GLN A 240 -6.64 -7.52 10.25
N ARG A 241 -5.59 -8.32 10.41
CA ARG A 241 -4.33 -7.96 11.04
C ARG A 241 -3.21 -8.18 10.04
N GLN A 242 -2.21 -7.31 10.07
CA GLN A 242 -0.93 -7.55 9.45
C GLN A 242 0.20 -7.28 10.43
N THR A 243 1.20 -8.16 10.42
CA THR A 243 2.38 -8.03 11.29
C THR A 243 3.49 -7.26 10.59
N PHE A 244 4.12 -6.38 11.35
CA PHE A 244 5.22 -5.51 10.97
C PHE A 244 6.42 -5.70 11.90
N GLN A 245 7.58 -5.13 11.55
CA GLN A 245 8.80 -5.24 12.35
C GLN A 245 8.62 -4.81 13.81
N GLY A 246 7.92 -3.69 14.03
CA GLY A 246 7.75 -3.08 15.33
C GLY A 246 6.43 -3.41 16.03
N GLY A 247 5.45 -3.95 15.30
CA GLY A 247 4.13 -4.18 15.87
C GLY A 247 3.13 -4.81 14.91
N ASP A 248 1.86 -4.62 15.21
CA ASP A 248 0.77 -5.13 14.39
C ASP A 248 -0.20 -4.02 14.04
N ASN A 249 -0.64 -4.05 12.79
CA ASN A 249 -1.67 -3.17 12.26
C ASN A 249 -2.99 -3.93 12.17
N TYR A 250 -4.06 -3.36 12.72
CA TYR A 250 -5.42 -3.89 12.63
C TYR A 250 -6.31 -2.88 11.91
N TYR A 251 -7.13 -3.37 10.99
CA TYR A 251 -7.99 -2.52 10.18
C TYR A 251 -9.24 -3.28 9.74
N ASN A 252 -10.32 -2.51 9.60
CA ASN A 252 -11.61 -2.91 9.06
C ASN A 252 -12.30 -1.69 8.43
N PRO A 253 -13.49 -1.83 7.81
CA PRO A 253 -14.16 -0.70 7.15
C PRO A 253 -14.59 0.43 8.08
N LEU A 254 -14.64 0.21 9.40
CA LEU A 254 -15.17 1.18 10.37
C LEU A 254 -14.08 1.82 11.23
N THR A 255 -13.03 1.09 11.55
CA THR A 255 -12.02 1.43 12.56
C THR A 255 -10.66 0.86 12.20
N GLY A 256 -9.61 1.39 12.83
CA GLY A 256 -8.27 0.85 12.72
C GLY A 256 -7.43 1.24 13.93
N GLY A 257 -6.43 0.42 14.21
CA GLY A 257 -5.53 0.64 15.32
C GLY A 257 -4.28 -0.21 15.19
N ALA A 258 -3.18 0.27 15.73
CA ALA A 258 -1.95 -0.51 15.79
C ALA A 258 -1.43 -0.57 17.21
N VAL A 259 -0.83 -1.71 17.53
CA VAL A 259 -0.17 -1.98 18.81
C VAL A 259 1.31 -2.21 18.55
N TRP A 260 2.18 -1.60 19.34
CA TRP A 260 3.63 -1.86 19.32
C TRP A 260 4.19 -1.87 20.75
N GLY A 261 5.50 -2.08 20.89
CA GLY A 261 6.20 -2.00 22.17
C GLY A 261 5.55 -2.80 23.32
N ASP A 262 5.50 -2.19 24.50
CA ASP A 262 5.01 -2.80 25.74
C ASP A 262 3.50 -3.07 25.70
N ILE A 263 2.71 -2.22 25.03
CA ILE A 263 1.27 -2.42 24.85
C ILE A 263 1.00 -3.66 24.01
N LYS A 264 1.71 -3.83 22.90
CA LYS A 264 1.63 -5.05 22.09
C LYS A 264 2.00 -6.28 22.92
N GLN A 265 3.12 -6.22 23.66
CA GLN A 265 3.53 -7.34 24.51
C GLN A 265 2.39 -7.71 25.47
N ARG A 266 1.81 -6.72 26.15
CA ARG A 266 0.70 -6.96 27.07
C ARG A 266 -0.54 -7.53 26.38
N TYR A 267 -0.86 -7.03 25.20
CA TYR A 267 -1.99 -7.50 24.41
C TYR A 267 -1.81 -8.95 23.96
N GLU A 268 -0.60 -9.34 23.52
CA GLU A 268 -0.28 -10.73 23.17
C GLU A 268 -0.35 -11.67 24.38
N GLU A 269 0.13 -11.25 25.56
CA GLU A 269 0.01 -12.02 26.80
C GLU A 269 -1.44 -12.29 27.21
N LEU A 270 -2.36 -11.37 26.88
CA LEU A 270 -3.79 -11.56 27.11
C LEU A 270 -4.44 -12.53 26.11
N GLY A 271 -3.78 -12.81 24.98
CA GLY A 271 -4.31 -13.64 23.89
C GLY A 271 -4.70 -12.86 22.64
N GLY A 272 -4.30 -11.59 22.53
CA GLY A 272 -4.57 -10.73 21.38
C GLY A 272 -6.06 -10.56 21.12
N SER A 273 -6.48 -10.63 19.85
CA SER A 273 -7.87 -10.44 19.44
C SER A 273 -8.82 -11.52 19.97
N ASN A 274 -8.30 -12.66 20.44
CA ASN A 274 -9.11 -13.69 21.10
C ASN A 274 -9.47 -13.34 22.56
N HIS A 275 -8.84 -12.31 23.14
CA HIS A 275 -9.14 -11.85 24.48
C HIS A 275 -10.39 -10.95 24.49
N ALA A 276 -11.12 -10.95 25.60
CA ALA A 276 -12.36 -10.17 25.76
C ALA A 276 -12.19 -8.64 25.62
N ILE A 277 -10.94 -8.14 25.67
CA ILE A 277 -10.62 -6.72 25.42
C ILE A 277 -10.84 -6.32 23.95
N GLY A 278 -10.84 -7.31 23.04
CA GLY A 278 -11.16 -7.15 21.63
C GLY A 278 -9.98 -6.65 20.80
N ILE A 279 -10.27 -5.86 19.76
CA ILE A 279 -9.30 -5.34 18.79
C ILE A 279 -8.89 -3.91 19.12
N PRO A 280 -7.66 -3.47 18.77
CA PRO A 280 -7.29 -2.07 18.91
C PRO A 280 -8.09 -1.21 17.93
N ILE A 281 -8.60 -0.08 18.42
CA ILE A 281 -9.41 0.89 17.64
C ILE A 281 -8.76 2.28 17.58
N THR A 282 -7.53 2.38 18.08
CA THR A 282 -6.68 3.57 18.07
C THR A 282 -5.24 3.14 17.82
N ASN A 283 -4.36 4.08 17.52
CA ASN A 283 -2.91 3.90 17.71
C ASN A 283 -2.54 4.19 19.17
N GLU A 284 -1.30 3.94 19.59
CA GLU A 284 -0.86 4.37 20.92
C GLU A 284 -0.97 5.91 21.04
N LEU A 285 -1.67 6.34 22.10
CA LEU A 285 -1.91 7.74 22.44
C LEU A 285 -1.12 8.10 23.69
N PRO A 286 -0.50 9.30 23.75
CA PRO A 286 0.13 9.77 24.98
C PRO A 286 -0.94 10.15 26.02
N SER A 287 -0.71 9.83 27.29
CA SER A 287 -1.44 10.41 28.42
C SER A 287 -0.47 11.16 29.33
N GLY A 288 -0.54 12.50 29.29
CA GLY A 288 0.44 13.36 29.94
C GLY A 288 1.87 13.11 29.42
N THR A 289 2.85 13.06 30.32
CA THR A 289 4.27 12.86 29.97
C THR A 289 4.82 11.49 30.39
N GLU A 290 4.01 10.63 31.00
CA GLU A 290 4.52 9.47 31.75
C GLU A 290 4.16 8.12 31.13
N TYR A 291 3.04 7.98 30.40
CA TYR A 291 2.67 6.70 29.79
C TYR A 291 1.90 6.88 28.49
N PHE A 292 1.89 5.81 27.70
CA PHE A 292 1.09 5.66 26.48
C PHE A 292 -0.04 4.69 26.77
N TYR A 293 -1.14 4.81 26.05
CA TYR A 293 -2.25 3.87 26.14
C TYR A 293 -2.88 3.64 24.77
N ASN A 294 -3.64 2.56 24.66
CA ASN A 294 -4.37 2.21 23.47
C ASN A 294 -5.80 1.84 23.85
N ASN A 295 -6.77 2.42 23.14
CA ASN A 295 -8.16 1.99 23.25
C ASN A 295 -8.41 0.80 22.33
N PHE A 296 -9.09 -0.18 22.89
CA PHE A 296 -9.59 -1.39 22.26
C PHE A 296 -11.12 -1.34 22.25
N SER A 297 -11.75 -2.16 21.42
CA SER A 297 -13.21 -2.19 21.29
C SER A 297 -13.94 -2.36 22.62
N ASN A 298 -13.35 -3.07 23.59
CA ASN A 298 -13.94 -3.34 24.90
C ASN A 298 -13.08 -2.89 26.11
N GLY A 299 -12.09 -2.03 25.93
CA GLY A 299 -11.27 -1.54 27.05
C GLY A 299 -10.03 -0.75 26.66
N THR A 300 -9.09 -0.62 27.58
CA THR A 300 -7.83 0.13 27.39
C THR A 300 -6.66 -0.66 27.96
N ILE A 301 -5.50 -0.56 27.30
CA ILE A 301 -4.20 -1.00 27.84
C ILE A 301 -3.32 0.24 27.93
N SER A 302 -2.62 0.41 29.05
CA SER A 302 -1.67 1.49 29.34
C SER A 302 -0.37 0.93 29.89
#